data_AF-A0A9E5J195-F1
#
_entry.id   AF-A0A9E5J195-F1
#
_cell.length_a   1.000
_cell.length_b   1.000
_cell.length_c   1.000
_cell.angle_alpha   90.00
_cell.angle_beta   90.00
_cell.angle_gamma   90.00
#
_symmetry.space_group_name_H-M   'P 1'
#
loop_
_entity.id
_entity.type
_entity.pdbx_description
1 polymer ?
#
loop_
_entity_poly.entity_id
_entity_poly.type
_entity_poly.pdbx_seq_one_letter_code
_entity_poly.pdbx_strand_id
1 'polypeptide(L)' 'SFFLYTRAPKSASGAKEVTFPNGEAFSKWLIEEQLVSTVPWDEAGACVRFSVTFSAKDPADEKRVLQELESRLKPYRFRF' A
#
# COMPACT_ATOMS: atom_id res chain seq x y z
N SER A 1 7.14 3.92 -17.30
CA SER A 1 6.25 3.72 -16.15
C SER A 1 7.05 3.18 -14.99
N PHE A 2 7.14 3.91 -13.88
CA PHE A 2 7.80 3.42 -12.67
C PHE A 2 6.75 2.80 -11.74
N PHE A 3 6.80 1.48 -11.63
CA PHE A 3 5.98 0.72 -10.71
C PHE A 3 6.88 0.09 -9.66
N LEU A 4 6.44 0.14 -8.40
CA LEU A 4 7.06 -0.62 -7.34
C LEU A 4 6.19 -1.84 -7.06
N TYR A 5 6.80 -3.01 -7.16
CA TYR A 5 6.17 -4.28 -6.86
C TYR A 5 6.59 -4.76 -5.49
N THR A 6 5.62 -5.11 -4.66
CA THR A 6 5.87 -5.65 -3.32
C THR A 6 4.97 -6.83 -3.06
N ARG A 7 5.47 -7.83 -2.33
CA ARG A 7 4.61 -8.89 -1.78
C ARG A 7 3.54 -8.24 -0.90
N ALA A 8 2.31 -8.73 -0.98
CA ALA A 8 1.25 -8.37 -0.07
C ALA A 8 1.46 -9.09 1.27
N PRO A 9 1.33 -8.40 2.42
CA PRO A 9 1.35 -9.06 3.71
C PRO A 9 0.15 -10.00 3.86
N LYS A 10 0.30 -11.03 4.69
CA LYS A 10 -0.78 -11.92 5.13
C LYS A 10 -1.65 -11.27 6.20
N SER A 11 -1.08 -10.34 6.99
CA SER A 11 -1.86 -9.56 7.95
C SER A 11 -1.24 -8.20 8.28
N ALA A 12 -2.09 -7.29 8.75
CA ALA A 12 -1.73 -6.01 9.33
C ALA A 12 -2.31 -5.93 10.75
N SER A 13 -1.46 -5.70 11.74
CA SER A 13 -1.86 -5.56 13.14
C SER A 13 -1.66 -4.11 13.60
N GLY A 14 -2.77 -3.42 13.89
CA GLY A 14 -2.78 -2.07 14.48
C GLY A 14 -3.72 -2.05 15.68
N ALA A 15 -4.74 -1.18 15.66
CA ALA A 15 -5.83 -1.22 16.64
C ALA A 15 -6.65 -2.52 16.59
N LYS A 16 -6.72 -3.15 15.42
CA LYS A 16 -7.31 -4.47 15.17
C LYS A 16 -6.40 -5.24 14.22
N GLU A 17 -6.47 -6.56 14.25
CA GLU A 17 -5.80 -7.40 13.25
C GLU A 17 -6.70 -7.57 12.02
N VAL A 18 -6.12 -7.38 10.84
CA VAL A 18 -6.76 -7.63 9.55
C VAL A 18 -5.92 -8.65 8.79
N THR A 19 -6.55 -9.70 8.29
CA THR A 19 -5.88 -10.76 7.52
C THR A 19 -6.24 -10.65 6.04
N PHE A 20 -5.26 -10.90 5.18
CA PHE A 20 -5.40 -10.81 3.73
C PHE A 20 -5.19 -12.19 3.10
N PRO A 21 -6.23 -12.81 2.49
CA PRO A 21 -6.09 -14.09 1.81
C PRO A 21 -5.25 -14.00 0.52
N ASN A 22 -5.18 -12.83 -0.12
CA ASN A 22 -4.49 -12.59 -1.38
C ASN A 22 -4.12 -11.10 -1.54
N GLY A 23 -3.44 -10.76 -2.63
CA GLY A 23 -3.07 -9.39 -2.99
C GLY A 23 -4.28 -8.49 -3.24
N GLU A 24 -5.36 -9.01 -3.83
CA GLU A 24 -6.63 -8.30 -4.01
C GLU A 24 -7.21 -7.80 -2.69
N ALA A 25 -7.29 -8.65 -1.67
CA ALA A 25 -7.83 -8.26 -0.37
C ALA A 25 -6.97 -7.19 0.31
N PHE A 26 -5.64 -7.29 0.19
CA PHE A 26 -4.75 -6.24 0.69
C PHE A 26 -4.92 -4.92 -0.08
N SER A 27 -5.02 -4.98 -1.41
CA SER A 27 -5.26 -3.81 -2.26
C SER A 27 -6.59 -3.13 -1.95
N LYS A 28 -7.65 -3.91 -1.72
CA LYS A 28 -8.95 -3.39 -1.33
C LYS A 28 -8.88 -2.65 0.01
N TRP A 29 -8.23 -3.25 1.00
CA TRP A 29 -8.02 -2.63 2.30
C TRP A 29 -7.21 -1.33 2.21
N LEU A 30 -6.15 -1.29 1.39
CA LEU A 30 -5.39 -0.07 1.14
C LEU A 30 -6.29 1.05 0.58
N ILE A 31 -7.19 0.74 -0.35
CA ILE A 31 -8.10 1.73 -0.96
C ILE A 31 -9.17 2.19 0.03
N GLU A 32 -9.86 1.25 0.69
CA GLU A 32 -11.05 1.55 1.51
C GLU A 32 -10.67 2.13 2.87
N GLU A 33 -9.65 1.59 3.54
CA GLU A 33 -9.33 1.95 4.92
C GLU A 33 -8.14 2.91 5.01
N GLN A 34 -7.18 2.82 4.08
CA GLN A 34 -5.99 3.68 4.08
C GLN A 34 -6.03 4.78 3.03
N LEU A 35 -7.04 4.80 2.15
CA LEU A 35 -7.17 5.77 1.06
C LEU A 35 -5.95 5.79 0.12
N VAL A 36 -5.28 4.65 -0.02
CA VAL A 36 -4.10 4.45 -0.87
C VAL A 36 -4.51 3.64 -2.10
N SER A 37 -4.43 4.25 -3.28
CA SER A 37 -4.75 3.57 -4.54
C SER A 37 -3.64 2.58 -4.92
N THR A 38 -4.02 1.31 -5.12
CA THR A 38 -3.11 0.23 -5.53
C THR A 38 -3.78 -0.74 -6.49
N VAL A 39 -2.98 -1.54 -7.19
CA VAL A 39 -3.45 -2.60 -8.08
C VAL A 39 -2.92 -3.94 -7.58
N PRO A 40 -3.78 -4.97 -7.40
CA PRO A 40 -3.31 -6.30 -7.04
C PRO A 40 -2.66 -7.00 -8.23
N TRP A 41 -1.74 -7.93 -7.95
CA TRP A 41 -1.13 -8.76 -8.98
C TRP A 41 -0.96 -10.21 -8.53
N ASP A 42 -2.09 -10.86 -8.25
CA ASP A 42 -2.13 -12.24 -7.74
C ASP A 42 -1.60 -13.30 -8.73
N GLU A 43 -1.57 -13.01 -10.03
CA GLU A 43 -0.97 -13.90 -11.05
C GLU A 43 0.53 -14.14 -10.84
N ALA A 44 1.23 -13.21 -10.18
CA ALA A 44 2.64 -13.33 -9.80
C ALA A 44 2.82 -13.75 -8.33
N GLY A 45 1.77 -14.30 -7.71
CA GLY A 45 1.65 -14.52 -6.27
C GLY A 45 1.01 -13.34 -5.54
N ALA A 46 0.73 -13.46 -4.24
CA ALA A 46 0.10 -12.39 -3.45
C ALA A 46 0.99 -11.13 -3.40
N CYS A 47 0.83 -10.25 -4.38
CA CYS A 47 1.63 -9.06 -4.64
C CYS A 47 0.71 -7.87 -4.94
N VAL A 48 1.22 -6.66 -4.71
CA VAL A 48 0.59 -5.41 -5.13
C VAL A 48 1.57 -4.54 -5.90
N ARG A 49 1.03 -3.67 -6.74
CA ARG A 49 1.76 -2.72 -7.55
C ARG A 49 1.39 -1.28 -7.15
N PHE A 50 2.37 -0.55 -6.67
CA PHE A 50 2.26 0.89 -6.42
C PHE A 50 2.66 1.66 -7.68
N SER A 51 1.82 2.61 -8.11
CA SER A 51 2.21 3.58 -9.13
C SER A 51 2.90 4.77 -8.46
N VAL A 52 4.13 5.06 -8.88
CA VAL A 52 4.88 6.24 -8.43
C VAL A 52 4.54 7.43 -9.31
N THR A 53 3.25 7.64 -9.56
CA THR A 53 2.71 8.72 -10.39
C THR A 53 1.69 9.48 -9.57
N PHE A 54 2.14 10.54 -8.91
CA PHE A 54 1.31 11.47 -8.18
C PHE A 54 1.71 12.89 -8.56
N SER A 55 0.77 13.82 -8.46
CA SER A 55 1.03 15.23 -8.73
C SER A 55 1.88 15.80 -7.60
N ALA A 56 3.05 16.30 -7.95
CA ALA A 56 3.91 17.07 -7.05
C ALA A 56 4.46 18.27 -7.83
N LYS A 57 4.41 19.46 -7.22
CA LYS A 57 4.94 20.68 -7.83
C LYS A 57 6.47 20.74 -7.81
N ASP A 58 7.06 20.20 -6.75
CA ASP A 58 8.49 20.26 -6.45
C ASP A 58 8.89 19.09 -5.53
N PRO A 59 10.20 18.89 -5.26
CA PRO A 59 10.66 17.79 -4.39
C PRO A 59 10.14 17.86 -2.94
N ALA A 60 9.77 19.04 -2.43
CA ALA A 60 9.20 19.15 -1.10
C ALA A 60 7.76 18.63 -1.07
N ASP A 61 6.99 18.91 -2.13
CA ASP A 61 5.65 18.37 -2.32
C ASP A 61 5.67 16.85 -2.54
N GLU A 62 6.67 16.32 -3.25
CA GLU A 62 6.91 14.88 -3.34
C GLU A 62 7.13 14.25 -1.97
N LYS A 63 8.00 14.84 -1.16
CA LYS A 63 8.27 14.38 0.21
C LYS A 63 7.00 14.41 1.07
N ARG A 64 6.15 15.43 0.93
CA ARG A 64 4.87 15.54 1.63
C ARG A 64 3.93 14.38 1.27
N VAL A 65 3.82 14.02 -0.01
CA VAL A 65 2.99 12.88 -0.45
C VAL A 65 3.52 11.56 0.12
N LEU A 66 4.84 11.36 0.11
CA LEU A 66 5.44 10.15 0.68
C LEU A 66 5.28 10.07 2.21
N GLN A 67 5.38 11.20 2.92
CA GLN A 67 5.13 11.26 4.36
C GLN A 67 3.68 10.95 4.72
N GLU A 68 2.72 11.34 3.89
CA GLU A 68 1.31 11.00 4.08
C GLU A 68 1.06 9.50 3.86
N LEU A 69 1.72 8.89 2.86
CA LEU A 69 1.68 7.45 2.69
C LEU A 69 2.29 6.73 3.90
N GLU A 70 3.43 7.20 4.40
CA GLU A 70 4.07 6.67 5.60
C GLU A 70 3.14 6.79 6.83
N SER A 71 2.53 7.96 7.05
CA SER A 71 1.68 8.22 8.22
C SER A 71 0.48 7.27 8.29
N ARG A 72 -0.08 6.89 7.14
CA ARG A 72 -1.19 5.93 7.03
C ARG A 72 -0.77 4.51 7.35
N LEU A 73 0.40 4.08 6.89
CA LEU A 73 0.86 2.69 7.03
C LEU A 73 1.64 2.43 8.33
N LYS A 74 2.27 3.46 8.89
CA LYS A 74 3.09 3.39 10.12
C LYS A 74 2.39 2.82 11.36
N PRO A 75 1.07 3.01 11.58
CA PRO A 75 0.36 2.43 12.72
C PRO A 75 0.25 0.89 12.68
N TYR A 76 0.59 0.25 11.55
CA TYR A 76 0.39 -1.17 11.34
C TYR A 76 1.71 -1.94 11.35
N ARG A 77 1.70 -3.07 12.04
CA ARG A 77 2.74 -4.10 11.92
C ARG A 77 2.31 -5.12 10.88
N PHE A 78 3.05 -5.21 9.78
CA PHE A 78 2.77 -6.15 8.70
C PHE A 78 3.48 -7.49 8.90
N ARG A 79 2.79 -8.59 8.57
CA ARG A 79 3.33 -9.96 8.52
C ARG A 79 3.24 -10.47 7.10
N PHE A 80 4.34 -10.95 6.53
CA PHE A 80 4.42 -11.45 5.14
C PHE A 80 4.44 -12.99 5.05
#